data_AF-A0A7V9K3P3-F1
#
_entry.id   AF-A0A7V9K3P3-F1
#
_cell.length_a   1.000
_cell.length_b   1.000
_cell.length_c   1.000
_cell.angle_alpha   90.00
_cell.angle_beta   90.00
_cell.angle_gamma   90.00
#
_symmetry.space_group_name_H-M   'P 1'
#
loop_
_entity.id
_entity.type
_entity.pdbx_description
1 polymer ?
#
loop_
_entity_poly.entity_id
_entity_poly.type
_entity_poly.pdbx_seq_one_letter_code
_entity_poly.pdbx_strand_id
1 'polypeptide(L)'
;MNEPQPPMPTVPELLFSAAASLVQLGGKALAEDGDADNGRKAIEGIRALVPLLAEEEQKALQEPLTQLQMLWVKATKAEPDPDPEADQKARDAQQRARDEEERAKARAKIWTPGS
;
A
#
# COMPACT_ATOMS: atom_id res chain seq x y z
N MET A 1 14.11 29.01 40.84
CA MET A 1 15.20 28.15 40.31
C MET A 1 14.83 27.87 38.86
N ASN A 2 15.62 28.31 37.89
CA ASN A 2 15.38 27.91 36.50
C ASN A 2 15.87 26.47 36.35
N GLU A 3 15.00 25.57 35.92
CA GLU A 3 15.45 24.26 35.44
C GLU A 3 16.37 24.48 34.22
N PRO A 4 17.51 23.77 34.13
CA PRO A 4 18.33 23.80 32.93
C PRO A 4 17.51 23.20 31.77
N GLN A 5 17.30 23.98 30.71
CA GLN A 5 16.68 23.42 29.51
C GLN A 5 17.58 22.33 28.90
N PRO A 6 16.99 21.23 28.40
CA PRO A 6 17.76 20.20 27.73
C PRO A 6 18.50 20.81 26.52
N PRO A 7 19.72 20.34 26.22
CA PRO A 7 20.45 20.80 25.05
C PRO A 7 19.65 20.48 23.78
N MET A 8 19.77 21.36 22.79
CA MET A 8 19.21 21.11 21.46
C MET A 8 19.90 19.89 20.83
N PRO A 9 19.15 19.03 20.11
CA PRO A 9 19.75 17.90 19.43
C PRO A 9 20.69 18.36 18.32
N THR A 10 21.73 17.58 18.11
CA THR A 10 22.64 17.74 16.97
C THR A 10 21.99 17.23 15.67
N VAL A 11 22.56 17.60 14.53
CA VAL A 11 22.06 17.16 13.22
C VAL A 11 22.07 15.62 13.08
N PRO A 12 23.14 14.88 13.43
CA PRO A 12 23.14 13.42 13.36
C PRO A 12 22.04 12.78 14.23
N GLU A 13 21.88 13.26 15.47
CA GLU A 13 20.83 12.76 16.39
C GLU A 13 19.43 12.99 15.81
N LEU A 14 19.21 14.14 15.17
CA LEU A 14 17.94 14.45 14.50
C LEU A 14 17.69 13.54 13.30
N LEU A 15 18.71 13.29 12.47
CA LEU A 15 18.57 12.39 11.31
C LEU A 15 18.28 10.95 11.75
N PHE A 16 18.97 10.47 12.79
CA PHE A 16 18.72 9.14 13.34
C PHE A 16 17.31 9.05 13.94
N SER A 17 16.90 10.05 14.73
CA SER A 17 15.56 10.14 15.30
C SER A 17 14.49 10.15 14.20
N ALA A 18 14.68 10.92 13.13
CA ALA A 18 13.76 10.96 12.01
C ALA A 18 13.64 9.60 11.30
N ALA A 19 14.76 8.91 11.06
CA ALA A 19 14.76 7.57 10.47
C ALA A 19 14.03 6.56 11.38
N ALA A 20 14.25 6.61 12.69
CA ALA A 20 13.55 5.78 13.67
C ALA A 20 12.04 6.09 13.72
N SER A 21 11.64 7.36 13.62
CA SER A 21 10.23 7.75 13.53
C SER A 21 9.58 7.23 12.24
N LEU A 22 10.28 7.29 11.10
CA LEU A 22 9.79 6.69 9.85
C LEU A 22 9.61 5.18 9.97
N VAL A 23 10.47 4.49 10.74
CA VAL A 23 10.28 3.06 10.99
C VAL A 23 8.96 2.79 11.71
N GLN A 24 8.66 3.56 12.76
CA GLN A 24 7.42 3.42 13.52
C GLN A 24 6.19 3.78 12.68
N LEU A 25 6.25 4.91 11.95
CA LEU A 25 5.16 5.35 11.08
C LEU A 25 4.89 4.37 9.95
N GLY A 26 5.93 3.85 9.30
CA GLY A 26 5.80 2.84 8.27
C GLY A 26 5.24 1.53 8.82
N GLY A 27 5.65 1.15 10.03
CA GLY A 27 5.16 -0.06 10.70
C GLY A 27 3.67 0.03 10.97
N LYS A 28 3.23 1.15 11.54
CA LYS A 28 1.80 1.43 11.79
C LYS A 28 1.00 1.45 10.48
N ALA A 29 1.47 2.20 9.48
CA ALA A 29 0.79 2.30 8.19
C ALA A 29 0.55 0.91 7.56
N LEU A 30 1.53 0.01 7.67
CA LEU A 30 1.46 -1.32 7.07
C LEU A 30 0.71 -2.36 7.92
N ALA A 31 0.88 -2.33 9.24
CA ALA A 31 0.35 -3.36 10.13
C ALA A 31 -1.06 -3.04 10.66
N GLU A 32 -1.40 -1.76 10.80
CA GLU A 32 -2.65 -1.31 11.41
C GLU A 32 -3.56 -0.66 10.36
N ASP A 33 -3.03 0.28 9.58
CA ASP A 33 -3.86 1.14 8.73
C ASP A 33 -4.11 0.56 7.32
N GLY A 34 -3.38 -0.50 6.92
CA GLY A 34 -3.45 -1.07 5.58
C GLY A 34 -2.97 -0.12 4.46
N ASP A 35 -2.24 0.93 4.81
CA ASP A 35 -1.78 1.98 3.90
C ASP A 35 -0.40 1.63 3.31
N ALA A 36 -0.44 0.88 2.20
CA ALA A 36 0.76 0.46 1.50
C ALA A 36 1.56 1.62 0.88
N ASP A 37 0.94 2.76 0.53
CA ASP A 37 1.65 3.89 -0.07
C ASP A 37 2.43 4.67 0.99
N ASN A 38 1.85 4.93 2.17
CA ASN A 38 2.59 5.53 3.27
C ASN A 38 3.68 4.58 3.81
N GLY A 39 3.44 3.27 3.83
CA GLY A 39 4.48 2.27 4.10
C GLY A 39 5.65 2.35 3.11
N ARG A 40 5.37 2.50 1.81
CA ARG A 40 6.38 2.68 0.76
C ARG A 40 7.20 3.96 0.98
N LYS A 41 6.52 5.09 1.22
CA LYS A 41 7.19 6.39 1.46
C LYS A 41 8.11 6.34 2.68
N ALA A 42 7.69 5.66 3.75
CA ALA A 42 8.53 5.46 4.93
C ALA A 42 9.81 4.68 4.59
N ILE A 43 9.69 3.57 3.84
CA ILE A 43 10.84 2.77 3.38
C ILE A 43 11.79 3.60 2.52
N GLU A 44 11.26 4.36 1.56
CA GLU A 44 12.05 5.25 0.69
C GLU A 44 12.75 6.35 1.49
N GLY A 45 12.06 6.96 2.45
CA GLY A 45 12.62 7.97 3.35
C GLY A 45 13.76 7.42 4.20
N ILE A 46 13.59 6.23 4.79
CA ILE A 46 14.66 5.57 5.56
C ILE A 46 15.86 5.29 4.66
N ARG A 47 15.65 4.75 3.45
CA ARG A 47 16.74 4.49 2.49
C ARG A 47 17.50 5.76 2.10
N ALA A 48 16.83 6.91 2.00
CA ALA A 48 17.46 8.19 1.71
C ALA A 48 18.27 8.72 2.90
N LEU A 49 17.85 8.45 4.14
CA LEU A 49 18.53 8.93 5.34
C LEU A 49 19.72 8.05 5.75
N VAL A 50 19.64 6.73 5.58
CA VAL A 50 20.67 5.77 6.02
C VAL A 50 22.10 6.17 5.58
N PRO A 51 22.37 6.55 4.32
CA PRO A 51 23.71 6.95 3.89
C PRO A 51 24.28 8.19 4.60
N LEU A 52 23.44 8.99 5.27
CA LEU A 52 23.84 10.21 5.99
C LEU A 52 24.19 9.95 7.46
N LEU A 53 23.92 8.74 7.96
CA LEU A 53 24.11 8.36 9.36
C LEU A 53 25.50 7.75 9.60
N ALA A 54 25.92 7.71 10.86
CA ALA A 54 27.14 7.01 11.25
C ALA A 54 26.99 5.48 11.04
N GLU A 55 28.10 4.77 10.86
CA GLU A 55 28.08 3.32 10.55
C GLU A 55 27.32 2.48 11.59
N GLU A 56 27.43 2.85 12.87
CA GLU A 56 26.71 2.17 13.96
C GLU A 56 25.19 2.36 13.85
N GLU A 57 24.74 3.58 13.55
CA GLU A 57 23.34 3.93 13.36
C GLU A 57 22.76 3.26 12.09
N GLN A 58 23.57 3.18 11.03
CA GLN A 58 23.20 2.45 9.82
C GLN A 58 22.92 0.98 10.13
N LYS A 59 23.81 0.32 10.89
CA LYS A 59 23.63 -1.08 11.33
C LYS A 59 22.37 -1.25 12.17
N ALA A 60 22.08 -0.30 13.07
CA ALA A 60 20.88 -0.34 13.90
C ALA A 60 19.57 -0.28 13.09
N LEU A 61 19.58 0.34 11.90
CA LEU A 61 18.41 0.47 11.04
C LEU A 61 18.22 -0.66 10.01
N GLN A 62 19.22 -1.53 9.80
CA GLN A 62 19.14 -2.58 8.78
C GLN A 62 18.02 -3.58 9.04
N GLU A 63 17.92 -4.10 10.26
CA GLU A 63 16.90 -5.08 10.63
C GLU A 63 15.49 -4.46 10.59
N PRO A 64 15.21 -3.30 11.23
CA PRO A 64 13.91 -2.64 11.11
C PRO A 64 13.50 -2.34 9.66
N LEU A 65 14.43 -1.88 8.82
CA LEU A 65 14.16 -1.61 7.41
C LEU A 65 13.80 -2.89 6.64
N THR A 66 14.46 -4.01 6.95
CA THR A 66 14.17 -5.31 6.35
C THR A 66 12.77 -5.80 6.76
N GLN A 67 12.41 -5.66 8.04
CA GLN A 67 11.08 -6.01 8.55
C GLN A 67 9.97 -5.19 7.87
N LEU A 68 10.18 -3.88 7.72
CA LEU A 68 9.25 -3.00 7.00
C LEU A 68 9.05 -3.41 5.55
N GLN A 69 10.13 -3.74 4.85
CA GLN A 69 10.04 -4.21 3.46
C GLN A 69 9.24 -5.50 3.36
N MET A 70 9.40 -6.43 4.30
CA MET A 70 8.59 -7.65 4.34
C MET A 70 7.11 -7.35 4.61
N LEU A 71 6.79 -6.44 5.51
CA LEU A 71 5.42 -6.00 5.77
C LEU A 71 4.81 -5.35 4.53
N TRP A 72 5.55 -4.50 3.83
CA TRP A 72 5.10 -3.84 2.61
C TRP A 72 4.83 -4.84 1.48
N VAL A 73 5.70 -5.84 1.30
CA VAL A 73 5.47 -6.93 0.34
C VAL A 73 4.21 -7.74 0.70
N LYS A 74 3.96 -8.00 1.99
CA LYS A 74 2.73 -8.67 2.43
C LYS A 74 1.49 -7.83 2.15
N ALA A 75 1.55 -6.53 2.47
CA ALA A 75 0.45 -5.59 2.26
C ALA A 75 0.12 -5.37 0.77
N THR A 76 1.11 -5.48 -0.12
CA THR A 76 0.92 -5.30 -1.57
C THR A 76 0.62 -6.58 -2.33
N LYS A 77 0.98 -7.75 -1.79
CA LYS A 77 0.63 -9.08 -2.34
C LYS A 77 -0.71 -9.60 -1.84
N ALA A 78 -1.19 -9.09 -0.72
CA ALA A 78 -2.62 -9.06 -0.47
C ALA A 78 -3.19 -8.10 -1.51
N GLU A 79 -3.69 -8.62 -2.64
CA GLU A 79 -4.47 -7.82 -3.56
C GLU A 79 -5.54 -7.04 -2.78
N PRO A 80 -5.88 -5.82 -3.23
CA PRO A 80 -6.97 -5.07 -2.63
C PRO A 80 -8.21 -5.97 -2.65
N ASP A 81 -8.91 -6.02 -1.54
CA ASP A 81 -10.26 -6.59 -1.44
C ASP A 81 -11.02 -6.15 -2.71
N PRO A 82 -11.45 -7.06 -3.59
CA PRO A 82 -12.23 -6.65 -4.75
C PRO A 82 -13.45 -5.95 -4.18
N ASP A 83 -13.59 -4.66 -4.44
CA ASP A 83 -14.78 -3.90 -4.07
C ASP A 83 -15.99 -4.75 -4.48
N PRO A 84 -16.76 -5.29 -3.52
CA PRO A 84 -17.81 -6.25 -3.85
C PRO A 84 -18.86 -5.60 -4.76
N GLU A 85 -18.97 -4.26 -4.77
CA GLU A 85 -19.82 -3.55 -5.73
C GLU A 85 -19.23 -3.50 -7.14
N ALA A 86 -17.91 -3.42 -7.30
CA ALA A 86 -17.25 -3.45 -8.60
C ALA A 86 -17.34 -4.86 -9.23
N ASP A 87 -17.18 -5.90 -8.42
CA ASP A 87 -17.35 -7.29 -8.83
C ASP A 87 -18.81 -7.62 -9.16
N GLN A 88 -19.75 -7.11 -8.36
CA GLN A 88 -21.18 -7.27 -8.65
C GLN A 88 -21.57 -6.52 -9.95
N LYS A 89 -21.08 -5.29 -10.16
CA LYS A 89 -21.31 -4.54 -11.41
C LYS A 89 -20.71 -5.25 -12.63
N ALA A 90 -19.53 -5.85 -12.50
CA ALA A 90 -18.91 -6.61 -13.58
C ALA A 90 -19.72 -7.86 -13.94
N ARG A 91 -20.20 -8.60 -12.92
CA ARG A 91 -21.07 -9.78 -13.11
C ARG A 91 -22.43 -9.42 -13.70
N ASP A 92 -23.03 -8.32 -13.23
CA ASP A 92 -24.32 -7.84 -13.74
C ASP A 92 -24.20 -7.35 -15.19
N ALA A 93 -23.09 -6.67 -15.55
CA ALA A 93 -22.83 -6.25 -16.92
C ALA A 93 -22.63 -7.45 -17.86
N GLN A 94 -21.92 -8.48 -17.40
CA GLN A 94 -21.67 -9.70 -18.17
C GLN A 94 -22.96 -10.53 -18.36
N GLN A 95 -23.82 -10.58 -17.34
CA GLN A 95 -25.12 -11.24 -17.43
C GLN A 95 -26.06 -10.51 -18.40
N ARG A 96 -26.12 -9.17 -18.36
CA ARG A 96 -26.92 -8.38 -19.29
C ARG A 96 -26.48 -8.55 -20.74
N ALA A 97 -25.17 -8.59 -20.99
CA ALA A 97 -24.62 -8.84 -22.33
C ALA A 97 -25.04 -10.23 -22.86
N ARG A 98 -25.02 -11.25 -21.99
CA ARG A 98 -25.43 -12.61 -22.34
C ARG A 98 -26.93 -12.71 -22.64
N ASP A 99 -27.77 -12.08 -21.82
CA ASP A 99 -29.23 -12.05 -22.00
C ASP A 99 -29.64 -11.30 -23.29
N GLU A 100 -28.91 -10.25 -23.65
CA GLU A 100 -29.11 -9.50 -24.88
C GLU A 100 -28.74 -10.33 -26.13
N GLU A 101 -27.64 -11.09 -26.06
CA GLU A 101 -27.23 -12.00 -27.12
C GLU A 101 -28.24 -13.15 -27.33
N GLU A 102 -28.80 -13.70 -26.24
CA GLU A 102 -29.86 -14.71 -26.31
C GLU A 102 -31.17 -14.15 -26.89
N ARG A 103 -31.57 -12.93 -26.52
CA ARG A 103 -32.72 -12.25 -27.14
C ARG A 103 -32.51 -11.96 -28.62
N ALA A 104 -31.30 -11.56 -29.02
CA ALA A 104 -30.97 -11.36 -30.43
C ALA A 104 -31.08 -12.67 -31.23
N LYS A 105 -30.59 -13.79 -30.69
CA LYS A 105 -30.73 -15.13 -31.29
C LYS A 105 -32.18 -15.60 -31.38
N ALA A 106 -33.01 -15.29 -30.38
CA ALA A 106 -34.44 -15.61 -30.40
C ALA A 106 -35.20 -14.77 -31.44
N ARG A 107 -34.89 -13.47 -31.56
CA ARG A 107 -35.48 -12.58 -32.57
C ARG A 107 -35.12 -12.98 -34.00
N ALA A 108 -33.89 -13.47 -34.22
CA ALA A 108 -33.46 -13.98 -35.52
C ALA A 108 -34.21 -15.25 -35.96
N LYS A 109 -34.80 -16.01 -35.03
CA LYS A 109 -35.59 -17.23 -35.30
C LYS A 109 -37.06 -16.97 -35.65
N ILE A 110 -37.60 -15.79 -35.33
CA ILE A 110 -39.03 -15.48 -35.51
C ILE A 110 -39.36 -14.97 -36.92
N TRP A 111 -38.36 -14.57 -37.72
CA TRP A 111 -38.55 -14.20 -39.13
C TRP A 111 -37.81 -15.16 -40.07
N THR A 112 -38.46 -16.29 -40.38
CA THR A 112 -38.16 -17.07 -41.59
C THR A 112 -39.38 -16.98 -42.51
N PRO A 113 -39.38 -16.10 -43.54
CA PRO A 113 -40.37 -16.17 -44.60
C PRO A 113 -39.99 -17.31 -45.54
N GLY A 114 -40.80 -18.36 -45.55
CA GLY A 114 -41.06 -19.26 -46.68
C GLY A 114 -39.86 -19.92 -47.38
N SER A 115 -39.71 -21.23 -47.18
CA SER A 115 -39.47 -22.16 -48.29
C SER A 115 -40.56 -23.22 -48.26
#